data_AF-A0A316DBI4-F1
#
_entry.id   AF-A0A316DBI4-F1
#
_cell.length_a   1.000
_cell.length_b   1.000
_cell.length_c   1.000
_cell.angle_alpha   90.00
_cell.angle_beta   90.00
_cell.angle_gamma   90.00
#
_symmetry.space_group_name_H-M   'P 1'
#
loop_
_entity.id
_entity.type
_entity.pdbx_description
1 polymer ?
#
loop_
_entity_poly.entity_id
_entity_poly.type
_entity_poly.pdbx_seq_one_letter_code
_entity_poly.pdbx_strand_id
1 'polypeptide(L)'
;MLQQGAWTFRYSLEGFLKRVLRIATGPMSEAELVEAVHSEWAVQSEKSLDTIPDRVRAALLSRNGCFRKLDDERYALREHSGDDLGERAYEFLKQVGHPQKQGEILRHLQQSTGRNRGELMSRVDLDSDPRFARLEAGEYLLTEWELVHDAIADLMAELGQRRADRQDLLALVSEDGVFYPELDPRFAVAGDSVECLLVEPEAAATAERLDEVAVEKETEESPMNALETMATVETNTEEKVQIPTEKLVDLVLEQLTQAASELATRNQGLPTEVLTLFNLEDLKGIESLMQQRKRIGALAEDLQALVAKWQEEQSE
;
A
#
# COMPACT_ATOMS: atom_id res chain seq x y z
N MET A 1 -12.09 18.93 -11.85
CA MET A 1 -11.40 17.67 -12.13
C MET A 1 -10.24 17.50 -11.16
N LEU A 2 -10.52 17.33 -9.87
CA LEU A 2 -9.54 17.03 -8.82
C LEU A 2 -10.30 16.31 -7.69
N GLN A 3 -10.70 15.06 -7.93
CA GLN A 3 -11.23 14.15 -6.90
C GLN A 3 -10.84 12.72 -7.27
N GLN A 4 -9.53 12.47 -7.37
CA GLN A 4 -8.96 11.13 -7.44
C GLN A 4 -7.63 11.16 -6.66
N GLY A 5 -7.39 10.14 -5.83
CA GLY A 5 -6.05 9.89 -5.25
C GLY A 5 -5.89 10.04 -3.73
N ALA A 6 -6.92 9.85 -2.90
CA ALA A 6 -6.75 9.88 -1.43
C ALA A 6 -6.13 8.58 -0.86
N TRP A 7 -5.13 7.99 -1.53
CA TRP A 7 -4.34 6.83 -1.06
C TRP A 7 -2.85 6.94 -1.40
N THR A 8 -2.33 8.15 -1.60
CA THR A 8 -0.89 8.40 -1.64
C THR A 8 -0.24 8.07 -0.30
N PHE A 9 1.06 7.73 -0.28
CA PHE A 9 1.81 7.40 0.93
C PHE A 9 1.39 8.23 2.14
N ARG A 10 1.30 7.59 3.30
CA ARG A 10 1.10 8.31 4.56
C ARG A 10 2.36 9.07 4.90
N TYR A 11 2.44 10.30 4.43
CA TYR A 11 3.50 11.23 4.81
C TYR A 11 3.33 11.62 6.28
N SER A 12 4.45 11.75 6.98
CA SER A 12 4.44 12.59 8.18
C SER A 12 4.01 14.01 7.79
N LEU A 13 3.39 14.75 8.71
CA LEU A 13 2.94 16.12 8.42
C LEU A 13 4.07 17.00 7.84
N GLU A 14 5.28 16.91 8.39
CA GLU A 14 6.43 17.64 7.86
C GLU A 14 6.83 17.16 6.46
N GLY A 15 6.89 15.84 6.23
CA GLY A 15 7.16 15.28 4.90
C GLY A 15 6.14 15.71 3.85
N PHE A 16 4.86 15.80 4.23
CA PHE A 16 3.78 16.27 3.37
C PHE A 16 3.97 17.76 3.03
N LEU A 17 4.18 18.61 4.05
CA LEU A 17 4.41 20.04 3.85
C LEU A 17 5.64 20.32 2.97
N LYS A 18 6.71 19.53 3.13
CA LYS A 18 7.88 19.60 2.24
C LYS A 18 7.51 19.33 0.78
N ARG A 19 6.75 18.27 0.54
CA ARG A 19 6.29 17.88 -0.80
C ARG A 19 5.40 18.96 -1.42
N VAL A 20 4.43 19.48 -0.66
CA VAL A 20 3.55 20.58 -1.11
C VAL A 20 4.37 21.79 -1.54
N LEU A 21 5.29 22.26 -0.70
CA LEU A 21 6.15 23.40 -1.03
C LEU A 21 7.15 23.14 -2.16
N ARG A 22 7.56 21.88 -2.37
CA ARG A 22 8.45 21.49 -3.47
C ARG A 22 7.73 21.50 -4.81
N ILE A 23 6.48 21.03 -4.83
CA ILE A 23 5.63 20.97 -6.02
C ILE A 23 5.07 22.36 -6.34
N ALA A 24 4.76 23.15 -5.32
CA ALA A 24 4.31 24.52 -5.49
C ALA A 24 5.36 25.35 -6.25
N THR A 25 4.91 26.16 -7.20
CA THR A 25 5.77 27.05 -7.99
C THR A 25 6.32 28.25 -7.19
N GLY A 26 6.10 28.30 -5.87
CA GLY A 26 6.55 29.40 -5.02
C GLY A 26 6.15 29.27 -3.54
N PRO A 27 6.49 30.27 -2.72
CA PRO A 27 6.18 30.29 -1.29
C PRO A 27 4.67 30.34 -1.01
N MET A 28 4.24 29.65 0.05
CA MET A 28 2.83 29.54 0.45
C MET A 28 2.61 30.08 1.87
N SER A 29 1.46 30.70 2.11
CA SER A 29 1.01 31.14 3.43
C SER A 29 0.64 29.95 4.34
N GLU A 30 0.60 30.17 5.65
CA GLU A 30 0.13 29.16 6.61
C GLU A 30 -1.29 28.67 6.27
N ALA A 31 -2.17 29.57 5.82
CA ALA A 31 -3.56 29.24 5.46
C ALA A 31 -3.63 28.30 4.25
N GLU A 32 -2.85 28.57 3.20
CA GLU A 32 -2.79 27.71 2.01
C GLU A 32 -2.21 26.31 2.34
N LEU A 33 -1.21 26.25 3.22
CA LEU A 33 -0.65 24.98 3.68
C LEU A 33 -1.63 24.18 4.54
N VAL A 34 -2.39 24.86 5.41
CA VAL A 34 -3.47 24.23 6.18
C VAL A 34 -4.56 23.69 5.26
N GLU A 35 -4.96 24.46 4.25
CA GLU A 35 -5.93 24.03 3.24
C GLU A 35 -5.45 22.79 2.48
N ALA A 36 -4.21 22.78 2.02
CA ALA A 36 -3.60 21.61 1.35
C ALA A 36 -3.59 20.37 2.26
N VAL A 37 -3.27 20.54 3.55
CA VAL A 37 -3.34 19.45 4.54
C VAL A 37 -4.78 18.97 4.71
N HIS A 38 -5.77 19.86 4.73
CA HIS A 38 -7.17 19.47 4.83
C HIS A 38 -7.69 18.71 3.61
N SER A 39 -7.31 19.13 2.39
CA SER A 39 -7.80 18.53 1.15
C SER A 39 -7.18 17.16 0.87
N GLU A 40 -5.88 16.99 1.16
CA GLU A 40 -5.11 15.83 0.71
C GLU A 40 -4.61 14.92 1.85
N TRP A 41 -4.40 15.45 3.06
CA TRP A 41 -3.77 14.70 4.17
C TRP A 41 -4.75 14.32 5.29
N ALA A 42 -5.67 15.22 5.65
CA ALA A 42 -6.53 15.12 6.82
C ALA A 42 -7.57 14.00 6.76
N VAL A 43 -7.84 13.44 5.58
CA VAL A 43 -8.83 12.38 5.38
C VAL A 43 -8.46 11.09 6.14
N GLN A 44 -7.20 10.92 6.56
CA GLN A 44 -6.71 9.64 7.09
C GLN A 44 -6.15 9.65 8.52
N SER A 45 -5.94 10.83 9.13
CA SER A 45 -5.28 10.98 10.44
C SER A 45 -6.26 11.48 11.53
N GLU A 46 -7.20 10.63 11.94
CA GLU A 46 -8.00 10.89 13.15
C GLU A 46 -7.34 10.21 14.34
N LYS A 47 -6.79 10.99 15.30
CA LYS A 47 -6.71 10.79 16.79
C LYS A 47 -5.88 11.88 17.51
N SER A 48 -5.51 13.01 16.87
CA SER A 48 -4.77 14.07 17.57
C SER A 48 -5.72 15.00 18.33
N LEU A 49 -5.31 15.44 19.52
CA LEU A 49 -6.02 16.46 20.30
C LEU A 49 -5.80 17.88 19.73
N ASP A 50 -4.70 18.08 19.00
CA ASP A 50 -4.34 19.36 18.44
C ASP A 50 -5.05 19.60 17.10
N THR A 51 -5.44 20.84 16.84
CA THR A 51 -6.05 21.21 15.57
C THR A 51 -5.02 21.15 14.44
N ILE A 52 -5.45 20.88 13.21
CA ILE A 52 -4.56 20.88 12.04
C ILE A 52 -3.78 22.21 11.90
N PRO A 53 -4.40 23.39 12.03
CA PRO A 53 -3.67 24.66 12.05
C PRO A 53 -2.54 24.71 13.08
N ASP A 54 -2.79 24.27 14.31
CA ASP A 54 -1.78 24.29 15.37
C ASP A 54 -0.62 23.34 15.06
N ARG A 55 -0.91 22.16 14.50
CA ARG A 55 0.10 21.18 14.10
C ARG A 55 0.95 21.68 12.93
N VAL A 56 0.31 22.30 11.93
CA VAL A 56 1.02 22.92 10.79
C VAL A 56 1.92 24.03 11.30
N ARG A 57 1.41 24.93 12.13
CA ARG A 57 2.21 26.00 12.74
C ARG A 57 3.38 25.45 13.55
N ALA A 58 3.15 24.41 14.36
CA ALA A 58 4.21 23.78 15.15
C ALA A 58 5.31 23.17 14.26
N ALA A 59 4.94 22.53 13.15
CA ALA A 59 5.89 21.99 12.17
C ALA A 59 6.71 23.11 11.49
N LEU A 60 6.03 24.17 11.04
CA LEU A 60 6.66 25.32 10.38
C LEU A 60 7.63 26.10 11.29
N LEU A 61 7.33 26.14 12.59
CA LEU A 61 8.14 26.83 13.60
C LEU A 61 9.16 25.93 14.31
N SER A 62 9.33 24.67 13.86
CA SER A 62 10.33 23.76 14.43
C SER A 62 11.74 24.35 14.34
N ARG A 63 12.50 24.29 15.44
CA ARG A 63 13.86 24.87 15.53
C ARG A 63 14.83 24.27 14.52
N ASN A 64 14.71 22.96 14.29
CA ASN A 64 15.47 22.20 13.31
C ASN A 64 14.60 21.88 12.09
N GLY A 65 13.68 22.79 11.73
CA GLY A 65 12.80 22.60 10.59
C GLY A 65 13.48 22.92 9.27
N CYS A 66 12.98 22.29 8.22
CA CYS A 66 13.32 22.57 6.82
C CYS A 66 12.66 23.83 6.25
N PHE A 67 11.83 24.53 7.03
CA PHE A 67 11.04 25.67 6.58
C PHE A 67 11.68 27.01 6.94
N ARG A 68 11.52 27.99 6.06
CA ARG A 68 11.89 29.40 6.25
C ARG A 68 10.66 30.27 6.08
N LYS A 69 10.38 31.11 7.07
CA LYS A 69 9.40 32.19 6.96
C LYS A 69 10.03 33.39 6.23
N LEU A 70 9.32 33.93 5.24
CA LEU A 70 9.68 35.12 4.47
C LEU A 70 9.04 36.36 5.10
N ASP A 71 9.47 37.55 4.64
CA ASP A 71 9.02 38.85 5.18
C ASP A 71 7.52 39.10 5.01
N ASP A 72 6.89 38.43 4.04
CA ASP A 72 5.46 38.53 3.73
C ASP A 72 4.61 37.44 4.41
N GLU A 73 5.13 36.83 5.48
CA GLU A 73 4.47 35.78 6.26
C GLU A 73 4.23 34.46 5.49
N ARG A 74 4.82 34.30 4.30
CA ARG A 74 4.83 33.04 3.56
C ARG A 74 6.01 32.16 3.93
N TYR A 75 5.86 30.87 3.69
CA TYR A 75 6.85 29.85 3.96
C TYR A 75 7.41 29.27 2.67
N ALA A 76 8.71 29.01 2.69
CA ALA A 76 9.43 28.30 1.64
C ALA A 76 10.33 27.24 2.27
N LEU A 77 10.79 26.29 1.46
CA LEU A 77 11.85 25.38 1.86
C LEU A 77 13.16 26.14 2.01
N ARG A 78 13.95 25.77 3.02
CA ARG A 78 15.34 26.23 3.15
C ARG A 78 16.17 25.70 1.98
N GLU A 79 17.27 26.38 1.68
CA GLU A 79 18.26 25.84 0.76
C GLU A 79 18.99 24.67 1.42
N HIS A 80 19.33 23.65 0.64
CA HIS A 80 20.11 22.53 1.16
C HIS A 80 21.50 23.03 1.58
N SER A 81 22.01 22.56 2.71
CA SER A 81 23.30 23.01 3.25
C SER A 81 24.51 22.52 2.45
N GLY A 82 24.31 21.60 1.49
CA GLY A 82 25.39 21.02 0.69
C GLY A 82 26.30 20.09 1.49
N ASP A 83 25.78 19.48 2.57
CA ASP A 83 26.52 18.49 3.35
C ASP A 83 26.78 17.22 2.52
N ASP A 84 28.06 16.80 2.45
CA ASP A 84 28.51 15.60 1.76
C ASP A 84 27.72 14.35 2.19
N LEU A 85 27.31 14.26 3.46
CA LEU A 85 26.53 13.12 3.95
C LEU A 85 25.09 13.14 3.42
N GLY A 86 24.48 14.33 3.34
CA GLY A 86 23.16 14.50 2.75
C GLY A 86 23.18 14.16 1.26
N GLU A 87 24.22 14.56 0.53
CA GLU A 87 24.40 14.21 -0.88
C GLU A 87 24.51 12.70 -1.08
N ARG A 88 25.31 12.01 -0.26
CA ARG A 88 25.43 10.55 -0.34
C ARG A 88 24.13 9.84 0.01
N ALA A 89 23.35 10.35 0.97
CA ALA A 89 22.03 9.80 1.30
C ALA A 89 21.04 9.97 0.15
N TYR A 90 21.11 11.11 -0.53
CA TYR A 90 20.29 11.43 -1.70
C TYR A 90 20.62 10.50 -2.87
N GLU A 91 21.89 10.37 -3.21
CA GLU A 91 22.36 9.45 -4.27
C GLU A 91 22.02 7.99 -3.95
N PHE A 92 22.11 7.59 -2.68
CA PHE A 92 21.68 6.26 -2.25
C PHE A 92 20.19 6.02 -2.51
N LEU A 93 19.32 6.97 -2.14
CA LEU A 93 17.88 6.84 -2.41
C LEU A 93 17.61 6.80 -3.91
N LYS A 94 18.27 7.64 -4.72
CA LYS A 94 18.16 7.60 -6.19
C LYS A 94 18.57 6.24 -6.75
N GLN A 95 19.69 5.69 -6.29
CA GLN A 95 20.19 4.40 -6.76
C GLN A 95 19.23 3.27 -6.42
N VAL A 96 18.62 3.30 -5.24
CA VAL A 96 17.70 2.25 -4.78
C VAL A 96 16.31 2.40 -5.38
N GLY A 97 15.88 3.63 -5.72
CA GLY A 97 14.62 3.89 -6.41
C GLY A 97 13.38 3.64 -5.55
N HIS A 98 13.53 3.52 -4.22
CA HIS A 98 12.40 3.34 -3.32
C HIS A 98 12.65 3.87 -1.89
N PRO A 99 11.59 4.11 -1.09
CA PRO A 99 11.75 4.61 0.27
C PRO A 99 12.60 3.68 1.15
N GLN A 100 13.36 4.26 2.08
CA GLN A 100 14.28 3.53 2.96
C GLN A 100 14.17 3.98 4.42
N LYS A 101 14.35 3.03 5.35
CA LYS A 101 14.46 3.36 6.77
C LYS A 101 15.76 4.11 7.06
N GLN A 102 15.73 5.02 8.02
CA GLN A 102 16.94 5.76 8.45
C GLN A 102 18.11 4.83 8.79
N GLY A 103 17.83 3.68 9.40
CA GLY A 103 18.86 2.68 9.73
C GLY A 103 19.62 2.13 8.53
N GLU A 104 18.93 1.92 7.39
CA GLU A 104 19.54 1.44 6.15
C GLU A 104 20.33 2.55 5.46
N ILE A 105 19.81 3.78 5.44
CA ILE A 105 20.53 4.96 4.95
C ILE A 105 21.83 5.13 5.74
N LEU A 106 21.77 5.10 7.07
CA LEU A 106 22.95 5.22 7.93
C LEU A 106 23.94 4.07 7.74
N ARG A 107 23.45 2.84 7.50
CA ARG A 107 24.30 1.68 7.20
C ARG A 107 25.04 1.86 5.88
N HIS A 108 24.35 2.33 4.84
CA HIS A 108 24.97 2.65 3.55
C HIS A 108 26.03 3.75 3.71
N LEU A 109 25.70 4.83 4.43
CA LEU A 109 26.66 5.91 4.72
C LEU A 109 27.87 5.41 5.50
N GLN A 110 27.68 4.53 6.48
CA GLN A 110 28.77 3.91 7.23
C GLN A 110 29.69 3.11 6.31
N GLN A 111 29.12 2.30 5.40
CA GLN A 111 29.89 1.51 4.45
C GLN A 111 30.66 2.38 3.44
N SER A 112 30.05 3.46 2.95
CA SER A 112 30.67 4.31 1.92
C SER A 112 31.65 5.36 2.48
N THR A 113 31.53 5.75 3.75
CA THR A 113 32.38 6.77 4.38
C THR A 113 33.39 6.21 5.39
N GLY A 114 33.18 4.99 5.90
CA GLY A 114 33.96 4.42 7.00
C GLY A 114 33.71 5.06 8.37
N ARG A 115 32.74 5.98 8.50
CA ARG A 115 32.43 6.67 9.76
C ARG A 115 31.64 5.79 10.72
N ASN A 116 31.76 6.06 12.01
CA ASN A 116 31.00 5.35 13.04
C ASN A 116 29.51 5.74 12.97
N ARG A 117 28.61 4.76 13.17
CA ARG A 117 27.16 4.96 13.25
C ARG A 117 26.76 6.06 14.24
N GLY A 118 27.40 6.14 15.41
CA GLY A 118 27.09 7.18 16.40
C GLY A 118 27.41 8.61 15.91
N GLU A 119 28.51 8.76 15.16
CA GLU A 119 28.84 10.05 14.53
C GLU A 119 27.82 10.39 13.44
N LEU A 120 27.48 9.43 12.60
CA LEU A 120 26.49 9.61 11.53
C LEU A 120 25.12 10.00 12.09
N MET A 121 24.65 9.36 13.16
CA MET A 121 23.38 9.73 13.81
C MET A 121 23.37 11.18 14.33
N SER A 122 24.52 11.72 14.72
CA SER A 122 24.62 13.11 15.20
C SER A 122 24.74 14.15 14.08
N ARG A 123 25.14 13.73 12.88
CA ARG A 123 25.44 14.64 11.76
C ARG A 123 24.40 14.58 10.65
N VAL A 124 23.81 13.41 10.42
CA VAL A 124 22.83 13.18 9.36
C VAL A 124 21.44 13.53 9.89
N ASP A 125 20.99 14.74 9.55
CA ASP A 125 19.64 15.21 9.86
C ASP A 125 18.80 15.28 8.57
N LEU A 126 18.15 14.16 8.24
CA LEU A 126 17.27 14.05 7.07
C LEU A 126 15.95 14.82 7.26
N ASP A 127 15.53 15.06 8.52
CA ASP A 127 14.33 15.83 8.81
C ASP A 127 14.57 17.32 8.50
N SER A 128 15.78 17.83 8.74
CA SER A 128 16.16 19.20 8.37
C SER A 128 16.38 19.40 6.86
N ASP A 129 16.78 18.37 6.11
CA ASP A 129 17.09 18.51 4.68
C ASP A 129 15.78 18.54 3.84
N PRO A 130 15.56 19.60 3.03
CA PRO A 130 14.33 19.79 2.26
C PRO A 130 14.14 18.75 1.14
N ARG A 131 15.17 18.00 0.75
CA ARG A 131 15.09 16.98 -0.32
C ARG A 131 14.47 15.68 0.14
N PHE A 132 14.39 15.45 1.45
CA PHE A 132 13.88 14.20 2.03
C PHE A 132 12.54 14.43 2.69
N ALA A 133 11.55 13.60 2.37
CA ALA A 133 10.28 13.53 3.07
C ALA A 133 10.21 12.24 3.87
N ARG A 134 9.72 12.32 5.11
CA ARG A 134 9.50 11.16 5.97
C ARG A 134 8.05 10.69 5.90
N LEU A 135 7.86 9.39 5.81
CA LEU A 135 6.57 8.71 5.94
C LEU A 135 6.19 8.51 7.41
N GLU A 136 4.91 8.26 7.69
CA GLU A 136 4.41 7.94 9.03
C GLU A 136 5.03 6.64 9.58
N ALA A 137 5.31 5.68 8.69
CA ALA A 137 5.96 4.43 9.04
C ALA A 137 7.49 4.59 9.32
N GLY A 138 8.05 5.78 9.06
CA GLY A 138 9.42 6.15 9.41
C GLY A 138 10.45 5.99 8.29
N GLU A 139 10.04 5.54 7.10
CA GLU A 139 10.86 5.56 5.90
C GLU A 139 11.04 6.98 5.36
N TYR A 140 12.15 7.20 4.67
CA TYR A 140 12.49 8.43 3.98
C TYR A 140 12.47 8.19 2.47
N LEU A 141 12.00 9.20 1.73
CA LEU A 141 11.96 9.23 0.29
C LEU A 141 12.36 10.62 -0.22
N LEU A 142 12.60 10.74 -1.53
CA LEU A 142 12.93 12.04 -2.12
C LEU A 142 11.67 12.86 -2.40
N THR A 143 11.66 14.12 -2.00
CA THR A 143 10.52 15.03 -2.21
C THR A 143 10.20 15.28 -3.67
N GLU A 144 11.18 15.07 -4.55
CA GLU A 144 11.02 15.21 -6.01
C GLU A 144 10.43 13.97 -6.70
N TRP A 145 10.29 12.86 -5.99
CA TRP A 145 9.70 11.65 -6.58
C TRP A 145 8.21 11.83 -6.87
N GLU A 146 7.87 11.73 -8.15
CA GLU A 146 6.50 11.61 -8.61
C GLU A 146 5.99 10.20 -8.32
N LEU A 147 4.83 10.11 -7.66
CA LEU A 147 4.25 8.82 -7.30
C LEU A 147 3.24 8.45 -8.36
N VAL A 148 3.39 7.26 -8.91
CA VAL A 148 2.57 6.80 -10.05
C VAL A 148 1.61 5.68 -9.65
N HIS A 149 1.31 5.53 -8.35
CA HIS A 149 0.37 4.50 -7.86
C HIS A 149 -1.01 4.60 -8.51
N ASP A 150 -1.56 5.81 -8.61
CA ASP A 150 -2.88 6.03 -9.22
C ASP A 150 -2.86 5.68 -10.71
N ALA A 151 -1.87 6.19 -11.44
CA ALA A 151 -1.73 5.91 -12.86
C ALA A 151 -1.51 4.42 -13.15
N ILE A 152 -0.81 3.69 -12.27
CA ILE A 152 -0.66 2.23 -12.38
C ILE A 152 -1.97 1.50 -12.03
N ALA A 153 -2.70 1.93 -10.99
CA ALA A 153 -3.99 1.34 -10.64
C ALA A 153 -4.99 1.50 -11.79
N ASP A 154 -5.05 2.70 -12.37
CA ASP A 154 -5.90 3.01 -13.52
C ASP A 154 -5.49 2.18 -14.75
N LEU A 155 -4.19 2.10 -15.06
CA LEU A 155 -3.67 1.26 -16.14
C LEU A 155 -4.06 -0.21 -15.97
N MET A 156 -3.87 -0.78 -14.78
CA MET A 156 -4.23 -2.18 -14.50
C MET A 156 -5.74 -2.41 -14.63
N ALA A 157 -6.57 -1.45 -14.20
CA ALA A 157 -8.01 -1.51 -14.36
C ALA A 157 -8.44 -1.40 -15.83
N GLU A 158 -7.83 -0.51 -16.60
CA GLU A 158 -8.08 -0.33 -18.03
C GLU A 158 -7.69 -1.58 -18.85
N LEU A 159 -6.55 -2.19 -18.53
CA LEU A 159 -6.10 -3.43 -19.16
C LEU A 159 -6.88 -4.67 -18.67
N GLY A 160 -7.68 -4.55 -17.60
CA GLY A 160 -8.29 -5.69 -16.92
C GLY A 160 -7.25 -6.66 -16.35
N GLN A 161 -6.00 -6.23 -16.19
CA GLN A 161 -4.91 -7.06 -15.69
C GLN A 161 -4.85 -6.95 -14.17
N ARG A 162 -5.26 -8.02 -13.49
CA ARG A 162 -5.18 -8.07 -12.02
C ARG A 162 -3.74 -8.22 -11.52
N ARG A 163 -2.87 -8.86 -12.30
CA ARG A 163 -1.50 -9.16 -11.90
C ARG A 163 -0.53 -8.81 -13.03
N ALA A 164 0.57 -8.15 -12.69
CA ALA A 164 1.64 -7.82 -13.63
C ALA A 164 3.00 -7.79 -12.93
N ASP A 165 4.08 -7.71 -13.71
CA ASP A 165 5.42 -7.46 -13.20
C ASP A 165 5.58 -5.98 -12.82
N ARG A 166 6.25 -5.71 -11.70
CA ARG A 166 6.46 -4.35 -11.20
C ARG A 166 7.23 -3.46 -12.17
N GLN A 167 8.27 -4.00 -12.83
CA GLN A 167 9.11 -3.23 -13.74
C GLN A 167 8.35 -2.89 -15.02
N ASP A 168 7.57 -3.84 -15.52
CA ASP A 168 6.73 -3.63 -16.72
C ASP A 168 5.69 -2.53 -16.48
N LEU A 169 5.00 -2.57 -15.32
CA LEU A 169 4.04 -1.51 -14.95
C LEU A 169 4.70 -0.13 -14.87
N LEU A 170 5.89 -0.05 -14.27
CA LEU A 170 6.59 1.22 -14.13
C LEU A 170 7.01 1.78 -15.50
N ALA A 171 7.55 0.92 -16.37
CA ALA A 171 7.96 1.28 -17.72
C ALA A 171 6.80 1.79 -18.59
N LEU A 172 5.58 1.32 -18.35
CA LEU A 172 4.39 1.75 -19.10
C LEU A 172 3.84 3.12 -18.66
N VAL A 173 4.07 3.51 -17.40
CA VAL A 173 3.49 4.74 -16.84
C VAL A 173 4.47 5.90 -16.84
N SER A 174 5.69 5.70 -16.33
CA SER A 174 6.71 6.75 -16.28
C SER A 174 8.08 6.14 -16.00
N GLU A 175 9.07 6.47 -16.84
CA GLU A 175 10.46 6.07 -16.63
C GLU A 175 11.06 6.67 -15.34
N ASP A 176 10.58 7.85 -14.93
CA ASP A 176 11.08 8.60 -13.76
C ASP A 176 10.15 8.52 -12.54
N GLY A 177 9.00 7.85 -12.68
CA GLY A 177 8.04 7.66 -11.60
C GLY A 177 8.58 6.73 -10.52
N VAL A 178 8.03 6.85 -9.31
CA VAL A 178 8.29 5.89 -8.23
C VAL A 178 7.03 5.11 -7.93
N PHE A 179 7.12 3.80 -8.17
CA PHE A 179 6.09 2.84 -7.80
C PHE A 179 6.58 1.97 -6.64
N TYR A 180 5.86 2.06 -5.53
CA TYR A 180 6.15 1.30 -4.31
C TYR A 180 4.85 0.72 -3.72
N PRO A 181 4.35 -0.38 -4.31
CA PRO A 181 3.02 -0.93 -4.01
C PRO A 181 2.84 -1.37 -2.55
N GLU A 182 3.93 -1.66 -1.83
CA GLU A 182 3.89 -2.15 -0.44
C GLU A 182 3.29 -1.14 0.55
N LEU A 183 3.19 0.14 0.17
CA LEU A 183 2.64 1.19 1.02
C LEU A 183 1.26 1.66 0.58
N ASP A 184 0.69 1.05 -0.46
CA ASP A 184 -0.64 1.37 -0.97
C ASP A 184 -1.54 0.13 -0.82
N PRO A 185 -2.63 0.22 -0.03
CA PRO A 185 -3.48 -0.93 0.27
C PRO A 185 -4.23 -1.48 -0.94
N ARG A 186 -4.24 -0.77 -2.08
CA ARG A 186 -4.83 -1.27 -3.34
C ARG A 186 -3.99 -2.37 -3.98
N PHE A 187 -2.73 -2.50 -3.58
CA PHE A 187 -1.81 -3.45 -4.17
C PHE A 187 -1.39 -4.52 -3.16
N ALA A 188 -1.32 -5.76 -3.62
CA ALA A 188 -0.66 -6.85 -2.92
C ALA A 188 0.61 -7.23 -3.69
N VAL A 189 1.71 -7.47 -2.97
CA VAL A 189 3.03 -7.74 -3.59
C VAL A 189 3.44 -9.17 -3.27
N ALA A 190 3.81 -9.92 -4.33
CA ALA A 190 4.28 -11.28 -4.25
C ALA A 190 5.58 -11.44 -5.05
N GLY A 191 6.71 -11.10 -4.43
CA GLY A 191 8.00 -11.01 -5.11
C GLY A 191 8.04 -9.78 -6.01
N ASP A 192 8.43 -9.98 -7.27
CA ASP A 192 8.46 -8.90 -8.28
C ASP A 192 7.09 -8.65 -8.93
N SER A 193 6.11 -9.50 -8.62
CA SER A 193 4.76 -9.37 -9.17
C SER A 193 3.83 -8.60 -8.24
N VAL A 194 3.02 -7.75 -8.83
CA VAL A 194 2.07 -6.87 -8.15
C VAL A 194 0.65 -7.23 -8.57
N GLU A 195 -0.23 -7.36 -7.59
CA GLU A 195 -1.64 -7.64 -7.76
C GLU A 195 -2.46 -6.40 -7.39
N CYS A 196 -3.29 -5.90 -8.31
CA CYS A 196 -4.22 -4.79 -8.05
C CYS A 196 -5.55 -5.33 -7.54
N LEU A 197 -5.86 -5.05 -6.27
CA LEU A 197 -7.06 -5.54 -5.57
C LEU A 197 -8.35 -4.83 -6.00
N LEU A 198 -8.25 -3.78 -6.83
CA LEU A 198 -9.41 -3.09 -7.41
C LEU A 198 -9.94 -3.77 -8.67
N VAL A 199 -9.16 -4.67 -9.29
CA VAL A 199 -9.56 -5.38 -10.50
C VAL A 199 -10.26 -6.68 -10.12
N GLU A 200 -11.57 -6.74 -10.37
CA GLU A 200 -12.39 -7.92 -10.09
C GLU A 200 -11.86 -9.17 -10.82
N PRO A 201 -11.88 -10.36 -10.17
CA PRO A 201 -11.33 -11.59 -10.74
C PRO A 201 -12.00 -12.03 -12.05
N GLU A 202 -13.28 -11.72 -12.28
CA GLU A 202 -13.98 -12.07 -13.52
C GLU A 202 -13.49 -11.25 -14.73
N ALA A 203 -13.03 -10.02 -14.52
CA ALA A 203 -12.49 -9.17 -15.60
C ALA A 203 -11.14 -9.70 -16.11
N ALA A 204 -10.28 -10.17 -15.19
CA ALA A 204 -8.94 -10.69 -15.52
C ALA A 204 -8.99 -12.00 -16.33
N ALA A 205 -9.94 -12.89 -16.03
CA ALA A 205 -10.12 -14.15 -16.78
C ALA A 205 -10.54 -13.93 -18.25
N THR A 206 -11.07 -12.75 -18.58
CA THR A 206 -11.49 -12.39 -19.94
C THR A 206 -10.34 -11.80 -20.76
N ALA A 207 -9.41 -11.08 -20.11
CA ALA A 207 -8.22 -10.51 -20.75
C ALA A 207 -7.14 -11.55 -21.04
N GLU A 208 -6.85 -12.47 -20.11
CA GLU A 208 -5.90 -13.57 -20.35
C GLU A 208 -6.34 -14.50 -21.50
N ARG A 209 -7.66 -14.60 -21.76
CA ARG A 209 -8.21 -15.38 -22.88
C ARG A 209 -8.07 -14.72 -24.25
N LEU A 210 -7.79 -13.41 -24.31
CA LEU A 210 -7.65 -12.70 -25.59
C LEU A 210 -6.21 -12.72 -26.12
N ASP A 211 -5.20 -12.82 -25.25
CA ASP A 211 -3.79 -12.91 -25.66
C ASP A 211 -3.39 -14.32 -26.16
N GLU A 212 -4.06 -15.39 -25.72
CA GLU A 212 -3.83 -16.74 -26.30
C GLU A 212 -4.45 -16.93 -27.70
N VAL A 213 -5.37 -16.07 -28.14
CA VAL A 213 -6.06 -16.22 -29.44
C VAL A 213 -5.37 -15.44 -30.57
N ALA A 214 -4.36 -14.62 -30.27
CA ALA A 214 -3.69 -13.77 -31.26
C ALA A 214 -2.45 -14.39 -31.93
N VAL A 215 -1.96 -15.56 -31.51
CA VAL A 215 -0.73 -16.18 -32.05
C VAL A 215 -0.99 -17.32 -33.04
N GLU A 216 -2.21 -17.83 -33.19
CA GLU A 216 -2.52 -18.91 -34.14
C GLU A 216 -3.28 -18.44 -35.38
N LYS A 217 -2.65 -17.58 -36.19
CA LYS A 217 -3.01 -17.45 -37.61
C LYS A 217 -1.77 -17.20 -38.46
N GLU A 218 -1.06 -18.28 -38.78
CA GLU A 218 -0.46 -18.50 -40.10
C GLU A 218 0.24 -19.86 -40.12
N THR A 219 -0.47 -20.91 -40.59
CA THR A 219 0.02 -21.87 -41.60
C THR A 219 -1.06 -22.91 -41.92
N GLU A 220 -1.64 -22.80 -43.11
CA GLU A 220 -2.35 -23.88 -43.79
C GLU A 220 -1.32 -24.85 -44.42
N GLU A 221 -1.53 -26.17 -44.29
CA GLU A 221 -1.70 -27.13 -45.41
C GLU A 221 -1.78 -28.60 -44.90
N SER A 222 -3.00 -29.17 -44.90
CA SER A 222 -3.49 -30.52 -45.35
C SER A 222 -2.64 -31.83 -45.23
N PRO A 223 -3.25 -33.05 -45.39
CA PRO A 223 -4.43 -33.63 -44.74
C PRO A 223 -4.25 -35.14 -44.32
N MET A 224 -5.32 -35.73 -43.76
CA MET A 224 -5.63 -37.18 -43.61
C MET A 224 -4.84 -38.05 -42.61
N ASN A 225 -5.51 -38.49 -41.53
CA ASN A 225 -5.99 -39.88 -41.42
C ASN A 225 -6.80 -40.18 -40.14
N ALA A 226 -7.92 -40.88 -40.37
CA ALA A 226 -8.46 -42.04 -39.66
C ALA A 226 -8.83 -42.01 -38.14
N LEU A 227 -10.14 -42.19 -37.95
CA LEU A 227 -10.84 -43.13 -37.05
C LEU A 227 -10.82 -42.95 -35.52
N GLU A 228 -12.02 -42.61 -35.03
CA GLU A 228 -12.76 -43.24 -33.91
C GLU A 228 -11.99 -43.67 -32.64
N THR A 229 -12.28 -43.02 -31.52
CA THR A 229 -12.83 -43.74 -30.35
C THR A 229 -13.72 -42.81 -29.51
N MET A 230 -14.91 -43.32 -29.20
CA MET A 230 -15.92 -42.71 -28.33
C MET A 230 -15.42 -42.60 -26.88
N ALA A 231 -15.66 -41.45 -26.25
CA ALA A 231 -15.80 -41.36 -24.80
C ALA A 231 -16.79 -40.23 -24.48
N THR A 232 -18.02 -40.65 -24.22
CA THR A 232 -19.08 -39.91 -23.55
C THR A 232 -18.60 -39.46 -22.17
N VAL A 233 -18.55 -38.15 -21.92
CA VAL A 233 -18.80 -37.57 -20.60
C VAL A 233 -19.72 -36.38 -20.79
N GLU A 234 -20.94 -36.57 -20.33
CA GLU A 234 -22.00 -35.57 -20.28
C GLU A 234 -21.66 -34.46 -19.28
N THR A 235 -21.88 -33.23 -19.75
CA THR A 235 -22.48 -32.09 -19.02
C THR A 235 -21.94 -31.70 -17.65
N ASN A 236 -21.36 -30.51 -17.57
CA ASN A 236 -21.80 -29.52 -16.58
C ASN A 236 -21.82 -28.15 -17.25
N THR A 237 -22.93 -27.88 -17.93
CA THR A 237 -23.36 -26.55 -18.30
C THR A 237 -23.59 -25.80 -16.99
N GLU A 238 -22.78 -24.78 -16.71
CA GLU A 238 -23.05 -23.83 -15.62
C GLU A 238 -24.35 -23.11 -15.95
N GLU A 239 -25.46 -23.65 -15.43
CA GLU A 239 -26.67 -22.88 -15.23
C GLU A 239 -26.30 -21.70 -14.34
N LYS A 240 -26.31 -20.49 -14.91
CA LYS A 240 -26.45 -19.25 -14.15
C LYS A 240 -27.75 -19.35 -13.38
N VAL A 241 -27.69 -19.93 -12.19
CA VAL A 241 -28.77 -19.91 -11.22
C VAL A 241 -28.95 -18.44 -10.86
N GLN A 242 -29.96 -17.81 -11.45
CA GLN A 242 -30.43 -16.50 -11.01
C GLN A 242 -30.98 -16.69 -9.60
N ILE A 243 -30.12 -16.56 -8.59
CA ILE A 243 -30.53 -16.54 -7.19
C ILE A 243 -31.29 -15.23 -7.00
N PRO A 244 -32.59 -15.28 -6.64
CA PRO A 244 -33.35 -14.08 -6.29
C PRO A 244 -32.60 -13.32 -5.19
N THR A 245 -32.56 -11.99 -5.25
CA THR A 245 -31.78 -11.15 -4.32
C THR A 245 -32.07 -11.45 -2.84
N GLU A 246 -33.30 -11.85 -2.52
CA GLU A 246 -33.71 -12.29 -1.18
C GLU A 246 -32.96 -13.54 -0.70
N LYS A 247 -32.69 -14.51 -1.59
CA LYS A 247 -31.94 -15.73 -1.27
C LYS A 247 -30.42 -15.52 -1.22
N LEU A 248 -29.91 -14.43 -1.81
CA LEU A 248 -28.49 -14.08 -1.72
C LEU A 248 -28.13 -13.62 -0.30
N VAL A 249 -29.03 -12.88 0.36
CA VAL A 249 -28.82 -12.42 1.74
C VAL A 249 -28.73 -13.60 2.69
N ASP A 250 -29.65 -14.57 2.57
CA ASP A 250 -29.63 -15.79 3.37
C ASP A 250 -28.33 -16.60 3.17
N LEU A 251 -27.88 -16.73 1.91
CA LEU A 251 -26.65 -17.46 1.59
C LEU A 251 -25.41 -16.78 2.19
N VAL A 252 -25.34 -15.45 2.11
CA VAL A 252 -24.23 -14.67 2.69
C VAL A 252 -24.26 -14.78 4.21
N LEU A 253 -25.43 -14.71 4.85
CA LEU A 253 -25.54 -14.90 6.30
C LEU A 253 -25.12 -16.30 6.73
N GLU A 254 -25.49 -17.34 5.98
CA GLU A 254 -25.06 -18.71 6.24
C GLU A 254 -23.53 -18.85 6.15
N GLN A 255 -22.92 -18.30 5.09
CA GLN A 255 -21.47 -18.31 4.91
C GLN A 255 -20.72 -17.54 6.00
N LEU A 256 -21.21 -16.36 6.40
CA LEU A 256 -20.62 -15.57 7.48
C LEU A 256 -20.74 -16.28 8.83
N THR A 257 -21.88 -16.93 9.08
CA THR A 257 -22.09 -17.73 10.29
C THR A 257 -21.15 -18.94 10.33
N GLN A 258 -21.00 -19.64 9.19
CA GLN A 258 -20.07 -20.74 9.06
C GLN A 258 -18.62 -20.27 9.31
N ALA A 259 -18.18 -19.20 8.65
CA ALA A 259 -16.85 -18.64 8.81
C ALA A 259 -16.56 -18.21 10.27
N ALA A 260 -17.53 -17.56 10.93
CA ALA A 260 -17.42 -17.21 12.35
C ALA A 260 -17.27 -18.45 13.24
N SER A 261 -17.99 -19.53 12.93
CA SER A 261 -17.89 -20.80 13.67
C SER A 261 -16.51 -21.46 13.49
N GLU A 262 -15.97 -21.49 12.27
CA GLU A 262 -14.65 -22.04 11.97
C GLU A 262 -13.53 -21.26 12.67
N LEU A 263 -13.62 -19.92 12.69
CA LEU A 263 -12.69 -19.06 13.42
C LEU A 263 -12.76 -19.31 14.94
N ALA A 264 -13.97 -19.49 15.49
CA ALA A 264 -14.14 -19.83 16.90
C ALA A 264 -13.53 -21.19 17.24
N THR A 265 -13.75 -22.21 16.41
CA THR A 265 -13.12 -23.54 16.56
C THR A 265 -11.60 -23.43 16.48
N ARG A 266 -11.07 -22.67 15.52
CA ARG A 266 -9.62 -22.44 15.41
C ARG A 266 -9.06 -21.78 16.67
N ASN A 267 -9.75 -20.78 17.21
CA ASN A 267 -9.36 -20.08 18.43
C ASN A 267 -9.30 -21.00 19.66
N GLN A 268 -10.20 -21.97 19.73
CA GLN A 268 -10.21 -22.99 20.79
C GLN A 268 -9.06 -24.01 20.66
N GLY A 269 -8.55 -24.25 19.44
CA GLY A 269 -7.41 -25.15 19.19
C GLY A 269 -6.04 -24.55 19.50
N LEU A 270 -5.90 -23.22 19.43
CA LEU A 270 -4.62 -22.52 19.62
C LEU A 270 -3.93 -22.78 20.97
N PRO A 271 -4.62 -22.85 22.12
CA PRO A 271 -4.00 -23.21 23.40
C PRO A 271 -3.26 -24.55 23.37
N THR A 272 -3.77 -25.55 22.63
CA THR A 272 -3.14 -26.87 22.51
C THR A 272 -1.83 -26.78 21.72
N GLU A 273 -1.81 -26.02 20.64
CA GLU A 273 -0.58 -25.79 19.84
C GLU A 273 0.46 -24.99 20.63
N VAL A 274 0.03 -24.03 21.45
CA VAL A 274 0.92 -23.28 22.35
C VAL A 274 1.57 -24.21 23.36
N LEU A 275 0.84 -25.19 23.91
CA LEU A 275 1.41 -26.22 24.78
C LEU A 275 2.43 -27.08 24.03
N THR A 276 2.18 -27.43 22.76
CA THR A 276 3.14 -28.16 21.93
C THR A 276 4.43 -27.35 21.72
N LEU A 277 4.33 -26.07 21.34
CA LEU A 277 5.50 -25.22 21.14
C LEU A 277 6.25 -24.91 22.44
N PHE A 278 5.53 -24.84 23.56
CA PHE A 278 6.13 -24.69 24.89
C PHE A 278 7.00 -25.91 25.25
N ASN A 279 6.52 -27.12 24.95
CA ASN A 279 7.32 -28.34 25.14
C ASN A 279 8.55 -28.42 24.21
N LEU A 280 8.54 -27.66 23.11
CA LEU A 280 9.65 -27.55 22.16
C LEU A 280 10.55 -26.33 22.43
N GLU A 281 10.30 -25.57 23.50
CA GLU A 281 11.02 -24.35 23.87
C GLU A 281 11.01 -23.25 22.78
N ASP A 282 10.05 -23.28 21.85
CA ASP A 282 9.93 -22.28 20.78
C ASP A 282 9.11 -21.06 21.21
N LEU A 283 9.79 -20.14 21.89
CA LEU A 283 9.19 -18.89 22.37
C LEU A 283 8.69 -17.98 21.25
N LYS A 284 9.35 -17.99 20.08
CA LYS A 284 8.94 -17.16 18.93
C LYS A 284 7.66 -17.69 18.30
N GLY A 285 7.56 -19.01 18.15
CA GLY A 285 6.34 -19.65 17.67
C GLY A 285 5.15 -19.39 18.60
N ILE A 286 5.35 -19.42 19.93
CA ILE A 286 4.31 -19.09 20.91
C ILE A 286 3.84 -17.64 20.77
N GLU A 287 4.76 -16.69 20.62
CA GLU A 287 4.41 -15.28 20.43
C GLU A 287 3.56 -15.07 19.17
N SER A 288 3.95 -15.72 18.07
CA SER A 288 3.19 -15.72 16.82
C SER A 288 1.78 -16.29 17.00
N LEU A 289 1.64 -17.44 17.67
CA LEU A 289 0.33 -18.05 17.95
C LEU A 289 -0.54 -17.18 18.87
N MET A 290 0.05 -16.46 19.83
CA MET A 290 -0.69 -15.53 20.69
C MET A 290 -1.20 -14.30 19.93
N GLN A 291 -0.39 -13.74 19.02
CA GLN A 291 -0.84 -12.65 18.15
C GLN A 291 -1.93 -13.12 17.19
N GLN A 292 -1.79 -14.32 16.63
CA GLN A 292 -2.81 -14.95 15.78
C GLN A 292 -4.11 -15.17 16.56
N ARG A 293 -4.04 -15.69 17.80
CA ARG A 293 -5.19 -15.88 18.68
C ARG A 293 -5.97 -14.59 18.90
N LYS A 294 -5.26 -13.50 19.17
CA LYS A 294 -5.87 -12.19 19.37
C LYS A 294 -6.59 -11.69 18.12
N ARG A 295 -5.97 -11.85 16.94
CA ARG A 295 -6.57 -11.45 15.65
C ARG A 295 -7.80 -12.28 15.30
N ILE A 296 -7.72 -13.60 15.45
CA ILE A 296 -8.82 -14.52 15.17
C ILE A 296 -9.99 -14.26 16.14
N GLY A 297 -9.71 -14.04 17.42
CA GLY A 297 -10.75 -13.72 18.41
C GLY A 297 -11.51 -12.45 18.07
N ALA A 298 -10.80 -11.35 17.80
CA ALA A 298 -11.43 -10.08 17.42
C ALA A 298 -12.27 -10.21 16.15
N LEU A 299 -11.73 -10.86 15.11
CA LEU A 299 -12.46 -11.06 13.85
C LEU A 299 -13.73 -11.92 14.02
N ALA A 300 -13.65 -12.97 14.86
CA ALA A 300 -14.81 -13.81 15.13
C ALA A 300 -15.92 -13.05 15.88
N GLU A 301 -15.56 -12.20 16.84
CA GLU A 301 -16.49 -11.33 17.57
C GLU A 301 -17.14 -10.30 16.64
N ASP A 302 -16.35 -9.65 15.78
CA ASP A 302 -16.84 -8.67 14.80
C ASP A 302 -17.81 -9.30 13.80
N LEU A 303 -17.48 -10.50 13.28
CA LEU A 303 -18.36 -11.25 12.38
C LEU A 303 -19.66 -11.67 13.04
N GLN A 304 -19.63 -12.14 14.29
CA GLN A 304 -20.84 -12.49 15.03
C GLN A 304 -21.72 -11.26 15.29
N ALA A 305 -21.13 -10.12 15.64
CA ALA A 305 -21.86 -8.87 15.82
C ALA A 305 -22.52 -8.40 14.51
N LEU A 306 -21.82 -8.54 13.38
CA LEU A 306 -22.36 -8.19 12.06
C LEU A 306 -23.52 -9.11 11.66
N VAL A 307 -23.36 -10.43 11.84
CA VAL A 307 -24.42 -11.41 11.59
C VAL A 307 -25.65 -11.13 12.46
N ALA A 308 -25.46 -10.88 13.76
CA ALA A 308 -26.57 -10.57 14.68
C ALA A 308 -27.33 -9.31 14.25
N LYS A 309 -26.61 -8.24 13.89
CA LYS A 309 -27.22 -6.99 13.43
C LYS A 309 -28.04 -7.19 12.15
N TRP A 310 -27.52 -7.93 11.18
CA TRP A 310 -28.24 -8.21 9.94
C TRP A 310 -29.46 -9.11 10.15
N GLN A 311 -29.41 -10.05 11.10
CA GLN A 311 -30.58 -10.87 11.45
C GLN A 311 -31.70 -10.04 12.11
N GLU A 312 -31.35 -9.04 12.92
CA GLU A 312 -32.31 -8.09 13.50
C GLU A 312 -32.97 -7.24 12.40
N GLU A 313 -32.19 -6.70 11.46
CA GLU A 313 -32.70 -5.89 10.33
C GLU A 313 -33.60 -6.68 9.36
N GLN A 314 -33.48 -8.00 9.29
CA GLN A 314 -34.38 -8.87 8.51
C GLN A 314 -35.68 -9.24 9.25
N SER A 315 -35.75 -8.97 10.55
CA SER A 315 -36.90 -9.33 11.40
C SER A 315 -37.89 -8.18 11.61
N GLU A 316 -37.54 -6.96 11.18
CA GLU A 316 -38.39 -5.74 11.19
C GLU A 316 -39.12 -5.52 9.86
#